data_AF-A0A936VF12-F1
#
_entry.id   AF-A0A936VF12-F1
#
_cell.length_a   1.000
_cell.length_b   1.000
_cell.length_c   1.000
_cell.angle_alpha   90.00
_cell.angle_beta   90.00
_cell.angle_gamma   90.00
#
_symmetry.space_group_name_H-M   'P 1'
#
loop_
_entity.id
_entity.type
_entity.pdbx_description
1 polymer ?
#
loop_
_entity_poly.entity_id
_entity_poly.type
_entity_poly.pdbx_seq_one_letter_code
_entity_poly.pdbx_strand_id
1 'polypeptide(L)'
;MKIIQHPRMRDIAIGDEVYSYKHQLFARVEEVFPAAVCVKVAILSFSRRIELLISPQLWRADDIENLSVCRACGVREKLIDETQTGIPLRVCERCCLVPPERHVRELGTRR
;
A
#
# COMPACT_ATOMS: atom_id res chain seq x y z
N MET A 1 -27.74 9.51 2.87
CA MET A 1 -26.37 9.45 3.44
C MET A 1 -25.40 9.33 2.27
N LYS A 2 -24.46 10.27 2.09
CA LYS A 2 -23.45 10.16 1.02
C LYS A 2 -22.25 9.41 1.58
N ILE A 3 -21.88 8.29 0.95
CA ILE A 3 -20.65 7.59 1.31
C ILE A 3 -19.49 8.45 0.77
N ILE A 4 -18.63 8.90 1.68
CA ILE A 4 -17.47 9.73 1.34
C ILE A 4 -16.29 8.77 1.12
N GLN A 5 -15.63 8.89 -0.03
CA GLN A 5 -14.42 8.12 -0.32
C GLN A 5 -13.26 8.64 0.54
N HIS A 6 -12.55 7.72 1.18
CA HIS A 6 -11.36 8.03 1.96
C HIS A 6 -10.27 8.59 1.02
N PRO A 7 -9.56 9.67 1.37
CA PRO A 7 -8.63 10.35 0.47
C PRO A 7 -7.57 9.42 -0.14
N ARG A 8 -7.04 8.47 0.64
CA ARG A 8 -6.04 7.48 0.19
C ARG A 8 -6.55 6.50 -0.86
N MET A 9 -7.87 6.33 -0.96
CA MET A 9 -8.46 5.43 -1.95
C MET A 9 -8.53 6.04 -3.34
N ARG A 10 -8.27 7.35 -3.48
CA ARG A 10 -8.36 8.07 -4.76
C ARG A 10 -7.47 7.46 -5.84
N ASP A 11 -6.28 7.02 -5.44
CA ASP A 11 -5.24 6.57 -6.37
C ASP A 11 -5.06 5.05 -6.36
N ILE A 12 -5.94 4.31 -5.68
CA ILE A 12 -5.90 2.83 -5.62
C ILE A 12 -6.83 2.23 -6.66
N ALA A 13 -6.29 1.33 -7.46
CA ALA A 13 -7.01 0.57 -8.49
C ALA A 13 -6.88 -0.94 -8.27
N ILE A 14 -7.80 -1.70 -8.88
CA ILE A 14 -7.68 -3.16 -8.97
C ILE A 14 -6.38 -3.52 -9.68
N GLY A 15 -5.65 -4.49 -9.14
CA GLY A 15 -4.35 -4.90 -9.64
C GLY A 15 -3.17 -4.15 -9.03
N ASP A 16 -3.40 -3.08 -8.28
CA ASP A 16 -2.33 -2.37 -7.57
C ASP A 16 -1.69 -3.25 -6.49
N GLU A 17 -0.40 -3.05 -6.29
CA GLU A 17 0.37 -3.62 -5.20
C GLU A 17 0.19 -2.73 -3.97
N VAL A 18 -0.27 -3.32 -2.88
CA VAL A 18 -0.44 -2.63 -1.61
C VAL A 18 0.34 -3.34 -0.52
N TYR A 19 0.84 -2.55 0.43
CA TYR A 19 1.48 -3.05 1.64
C TYR A 19 0.61 -2.72 2.85
N SER A 20 0.32 -3.71 3.69
CA SER A 20 -0.34 -3.47 4.98
C SER A 20 0.69 -3.29 6.08
N TYR A 21 0.68 -2.12 6.74
CA TYR A 21 1.51 -1.89 7.94
C TYR A 21 1.06 -2.76 9.10
N LYS A 22 -0.26 -3.00 9.22
CA LYS A 22 -0.84 -3.80 10.31
C LYS A 22 -0.45 -5.27 10.21
N HIS A 23 -0.48 -5.83 9.00
CA HIS A 23 -0.19 -7.25 8.77
C HIS A 23 1.26 -7.50 8.35
N GLN A 24 2.02 -6.46 7.99
CA GLN A 24 3.37 -6.53 7.44
C GLN A 24 3.42 -7.42 6.18
N LEU A 25 2.41 -7.31 5.31
CA LEU A 25 2.22 -8.15 4.13
C LEU A 25 2.01 -7.32 2.86
N PHE A 26 2.52 -7.85 1.76
CA PHE A 26 2.25 -7.38 0.41
C PHE A 26 1.10 -8.17 -0.18
N ALA A 27 0.20 -7.49 -0.88
CA ALA A 27 -0.83 -8.15 -1.64
C ALA A 27 -1.24 -7.33 -2.87
N ARG A 28 -1.99 -7.97 -3.77
CA ARG A 28 -2.58 -7.32 -4.93
C ARG A 28 -4.05 -7.04 -4.67
N VAL A 29 -4.49 -5.83 -5.00
CA VAL A 29 -5.89 -5.40 -4.87
C VAL A 29 -6.76 -6.20 -5.84
N GLU A 30 -7.80 -6.83 -5.29
CA GLU A 30 -8.83 -7.53 -6.06
C GLU A 30 -10.10 -6.67 -6.22
N GLU A 31 -10.45 -5.91 -5.18
CA GLU A 31 -11.63 -5.05 -5.18
C GLU A 31 -11.37 -3.77 -4.38
N VAL A 32 -11.99 -2.66 -4.80
CA VAL A 32 -11.83 -1.34 -4.18
C VAL A 32 -13.15 -0.88 -3.58
N PHE A 33 -13.13 -0.51 -2.31
CA PHE A 33 -14.25 0.06 -1.57
C PHE A 33 -13.96 1.51 -1.20
N PRO A 34 -14.97 2.31 -0.81
CA PRO A 34 -14.78 3.71 -0.45
C PRO A 34 -13.72 3.99 0.63
N ALA A 35 -13.46 3.05 1.55
CA ALA A 35 -12.48 3.20 2.63
C ALA A 35 -11.63 1.94 2.90
N ALA A 36 -11.59 1.00 1.94
CA ALA A 36 -10.89 -0.28 2.09
C ALA A 36 -10.58 -0.92 0.73
N VAL A 37 -9.72 -1.93 0.73
CA VAL A 37 -9.49 -2.83 -0.40
C VAL A 37 -9.73 -4.26 0.03
N CYS A 38 -10.24 -5.09 -0.89
CA CYS A 38 -10.10 -6.54 -0.78
C CYS A 38 -8.80 -6.96 -1.46
N VAL A 39 -8.04 -7.84 -0.81
CA VAL A 39 -6.83 -8.45 -1.34
C VAL A 39 -6.87 -9.96 -1.17
N LYS A 40 -6.14 -10.69 -2.01
CA LYS A 40 -5.88 -12.12 -1.84
C LYS A 40 -4.50 -12.35 -1.27
N VAL A 41 -4.44 -12.93 -0.07
CA VAL A 41 -3.18 -13.35 0.57
C VAL A 41 -3.00 -14.84 0.40
N ALA A 42 -1.85 -15.25 -0.11
CA ALA A 42 -1.47 -16.66 -0.19
C ALA A 42 -0.72 -17.06 1.08
N ILE A 43 -1.24 -18.05 1.80
CA ILE A 43 -0.69 -18.55 3.06
C ILE A 43 -0.17 -19.97 2.82
N LEU A 44 1.13 -20.15 3.00
CA LEU A 44 1.78 -21.46 2.88
C LEU A 44 1.92 -22.07 4.28
N SER A 45 1.26 -23.21 4.51
CA SER A 45 1.32 -23.97 5.76
C SER A 45 2.18 -25.21 5.61
N PHE A 46 2.99 -25.51 6.64
CA PHE A 46 3.89 -26.68 6.69
C PHE A 46 3.58 -27.62 7.86
N SER A 47 2.48 -27.40 8.58
CA SER A 47 2.23 -28.03 9.88
C SER A 47 2.02 -29.55 9.83
N ARG A 48 1.56 -30.11 8.70
CA ARG A 48 1.44 -31.58 8.48
C ARG A 48 1.69 -32.00 7.02
N ARG A 49 1.31 -31.15 6.06
CA ARG A 49 1.59 -31.24 4.62
C ARG A 49 1.78 -29.82 4.09
N ILE A 50 2.43 -29.68 2.93
CA ILE A 50 2.53 -28.40 2.24
C ILE A 50 1.14 -28.07 1.67
N GLU A 51 0.51 -27.03 2.20
CA GLU A 51 -0.79 -26.56 1.77
C GLU A 51 -0.73 -25.06 1.45
N LEU A 52 -1.22 -24.69 0.27
CA LEU A 52 -1.39 -23.30 -0.14
C LEU A 52 -2.85 -22.89 0.03
N LEU A 53 -3.12 -21.99 0.97
CA LEU A 53 -4.43 -21.41 1.20
C LEU A 53 -4.49 -20.00 0.59
N ILE A 54 -5.52 -19.72 -0.20
CA ILE A 54 -5.84 -18.34 -0.61
C ILE A 54 -6.88 -17.78 0.35
N SER A 55 -6.51 -16.72 1.05
CA SER A 55 -7.36 -16.04 2.03
C SER A 55 -7.69 -14.63 1.54
N PRO A 56 -8.93 -14.36 1.12
CA PRO A 56 -9.40 -12.99 0.89
C PRO A 56 -9.40 -12.21 2.19
N GLN A 57 -8.88 -10.99 2.17
CA GLN A 57 -8.81 -10.10 3.33
C GLN A 57 -9.26 -8.70 2.96
N LEU A 58 -10.02 -8.07 3.87
CA LEU A 58 -10.42 -6.68 3.75
C LEU A 58 -9.45 -5.81 4.56
N TRP A 59 -8.71 -4.95 3.88
CA TRP A 59 -7.75 -4.03 4.50
C TRP A 59 -8.24 -2.59 4.42
N ARG A 60 -8.17 -1.86 5.53
CA ARG A 60 -8.64 -0.48 5.62
C ARG A 60 -7.64 0.48 4.96
N ALA A 61 -8.15 1.57 4.41
CA ALA A 61 -7.32 2.61 3.78
C ALA A 61 -6.24 3.19 4.72
N ASP A 62 -6.51 3.23 6.03
CA ASP A 62 -5.56 3.73 7.03
C ASP A 62 -4.37 2.81 7.25
N ASP A 63 -4.56 1.50 7.03
CA ASP A 63 -3.60 0.44 7.35
C ASP A 63 -2.70 0.09 6.15
N ILE A 64 -2.91 0.71 4.99
CA ILE A 64 -2.25 0.34 3.73
C ILE A 64 -1.52 1.49 3.04
N GLU A 65 -0.47 1.13 2.31
CA GLU A 65 0.23 1.99 1.35
C GLU A 65 0.05 1.45 -0.07
N ASN A 66 -0.23 2.31 -1.05
CA ASN A 66 -0.20 1.93 -2.47
C ASN A 66 1.23 2.04 -3.01
N LEU A 67 1.77 0.91 -3.46
CA LEU A 67 3.12 0.82 -4.01
C LEU A 67 3.15 1.02 -5.53
N SER A 68 2.00 1.01 -6.20
CA SER A 68 1.87 1.16 -7.65
C SER A 68 1.80 2.61 -8.13
N VAL A 69 1.96 3.57 -7.22
CA VAL A 69 1.93 5.01 -7.50
C VAL A 69 3.11 5.71 -6.87
N CYS A 70 3.43 6.90 -7.39
CA CYS A 70 4.39 7.79 -6.76
C CYS A 70 3.83 8.23 -5.40
N ARG A 71 4.55 7.94 -4.32
CA ARG A 71 4.18 8.35 -2.96
C ARG A 71 3.97 9.86 -2.82
N ALA A 72 4.69 10.68 -3.58
CA ALA A 72 4.63 12.13 -3.46
C ALA A 72 3.48 12.78 -4.25
N CYS A 73 3.11 12.24 -5.41
CA CYS A 73 2.17 12.91 -6.32
C CYS A 73 1.11 11.99 -6.97
N GLY A 74 1.09 10.70 -6.66
CA GLY A 74 0.08 9.75 -7.13
C GLY A 74 0.20 9.30 -8.59
N VAL A 75 1.17 9.82 -9.37
CA VAL A 75 1.36 9.39 -10.77
C VAL A 75 1.85 7.94 -10.84
N ARG A 76 1.52 7.25 -11.94
CA ARG A 76 1.83 5.82 -12.15
C ARG A 76 3.02 5.58 -13.08
N GLU A 77 3.49 6.63 -13.75
CA GLU A 77 4.49 6.53 -14.80
C GLU A 77 5.89 6.86 -14.26
N LYS A 78 6.90 6.21 -14.86
CA LYS A 78 8.33 6.50 -14.62
C LYS A 78 8.68 6.44 -13.12
N LEU A 79 8.20 5.39 -12.47
CA LEU A 79 8.43 5.10 -11.07
C LEU A 79 9.82 4.50 -10.86
N ILE A 80 10.49 4.95 -9.81
CA ILE A 80 11.79 4.48 -9.35
C ILE A 80 11.60 4.00 -7.91
N ASP A 81 12.19 2.87 -7.55
CA ASP A 81 12.14 2.35 -6.19
C ASP A 81 13.04 3.21 -5.27
N GLU A 82 12.50 3.63 -4.13
CA GLU A 82 13.27 4.21 -3.04
C GLU A 82 14.03 3.10 -2.32
N THR A 83 15.35 3.09 -2.47
CA THR A 83 16.20 2.24 -1.63
C THR A 83 16.23 2.81 -0.21
N GLN A 84 16.30 1.95 0.82
CA GLN A 84 16.58 2.24 2.25
C GLN A 84 15.42 2.20 3.26
N THR A 85 14.15 2.00 2.89
CA THR A 85 13.03 2.00 3.86
C THR A 85 12.55 0.61 4.28
N GLY A 86 13.01 -0.46 3.60
CA GLY A 86 12.55 -1.84 3.81
C GLY A 86 11.19 -2.16 3.16
N ILE A 87 10.48 -1.15 2.66
CA ILE A 87 9.26 -1.27 1.86
C ILE A 87 9.58 -0.66 0.48
N PRO A 88 9.30 -1.34 -0.64
CA PRO A 88 9.62 -0.85 -1.99
C PRO A 88 8.65 0.27 -2.40
N LEU A 89 8.79 1.42 -1.73
CA LEU A 89 8.07 2.63 -2.04
C LEU A 89 8.58 3.22 -3.34
N ARG A 90 7.69 3.80 -4.11
CA ARG A 90 8.01 4.30 -5.45
C ARG A 90 7.84 5.80 -5.53
N VAL A 91 8.76 6.45 -6.22
CA VAL A 91 8.72 7.90 -6.52
C VAL A 91 8.95 8.09 -8.01
N CYS A 92 8.23 8.99 -8.66
CA CYS A 92 8.45 9.26 -10.08
C CYS A 92 9.73 10.07 -10.31
N GLU A 93 10.30 9.98 -11.52
CA GLU A 93 11.50 10.75 -11.91
C GLU A 93 11.42 12.25 -11.54
N ARG A 94 10.24 12.87 -11.70
CA ARG A 94 10.05 14.30 -11.39
C ARG A 94 10.15 14.57 -9.90
N CYS A 95 9.55 13.73 -9.07
CA CYS A 95 9.57 13.87 -7.61
C CYS A 95 10.89 13.39 -6.99
N CYS A 96 11.67 12.58 -7.72
CA CYS A 96 13.01 12.17 -7.31
C CYS A 96 14.03 13.30 -7.48
N LEU A 97 13.87 14.14 -8.51
CA LEU A 97 14.76 15.29 -8.77
C LEU A 97 14.54 16.47 -7.80
N VAL A 98 13.36 16.55 -7.18
CA VAL A 98 13.10 17.51 -6.11
C VAL A 98 13.53 16.83 -4.81
N PRO A 99 14.59 17.29 -4.12
CA PRO A 99 14.95 16.72 -2.84
C PRO A 99 13.71 16.81 -1.92
N PRO A 100 13.24 15.69 -1.34
CA PRO A 100 12.12 15.77 -0.42
C PRO A 100 12.60 16.59 0.76
N GLU A 101 12.12 17.82 0.89
CA GLU A 101 12.26 18.58 2.12
C GLU A 101 11.59 17.77 3.23
N ARG A 102 12.42 17.02 3.97
CA ARG A 102 12.21 16.47 5.31
C ARG A 102 10.75 16.18 5.68
N HIS A 103 10.20 15.06 5.22
CA HIS A 103 9.10 14.39 5.94
C HIS A 103 9.66 13.54 7.09
N VAL A 104 10.35 14.21 8.03
CA VAL A 104 10.59 13.70 9.38
C VAL A 104 9.69 14.53 10.29
N ARG A 105 8.48 14.01 10.53
CA ARG A 105 7.39 14.40 11.48
C ARG A 105 6.11 13.98 10.75
N GLU A 106 5.35 12.97 11.16
CA GLU A 106 4.82 12.72 12.49
C GLU A 106 4.64 11.21 12.73
N LEU A 107 5.67 10.55 13.28
CA LEU A 107 5.45 9.32 14.04
C LEU A 107 5.57 9.71 15.52
N GLY A 108 4.41 9.91 16.15
CA GLY A 108 4.24 9.80 17.60
C GLY A 108 4.94 10.83 18.47
N THR A 109 4.28 11.97 18.71
CA THR A 109 4.39 12.61 20.03
C THR A 109 3.15 12.20 20.82
N ARG A 110 3.17 10.99 21.40
CA ARG A 110 2.31 10.68 22.53
C ARG A 110 2.97 11.30 23.76
N ARG A 111 2.36 12.38 24.27
CA ARG A 111 2.38 12.69 25.70
C ARG A 111 0.97 12.50 26.22
#